data_AF-A0A3M1BHV5-F1
#
_entry.id   AF-A0A3M1BHV5-F1
#
_cell.length_a   1.000
_cell.length_b   1.000
_cell.length_c   1.000
_cell.angle_alpha   90.00
_cell.angle_beta   90.00
_cell.angle_gamma   90.00
#
_symmetry.space_group_name_H-M   'P 1'
#
loop_
_entity.id
_entity.type
_entity.pdbx_description
1 polymer ?
#
loop_
_entity_poly.entity_id
_entity_poly.type
_entity_poly.pdbx_seq_one_letter_code
_entity_poly.pdbx_strand_id
1 'polypeptide(L)'
;AELEGKGRTEDDIAYLRDAREFYNCLLVEQPNGDFAHTMARQFFFDAYNYALHKNLMQSNDEWLAGFATKAIKEITYHLRFSSEWILRLGDGTETSHEKMQQAIDDLWMWRHELNTPSEAETTLAGAGVIPDPETIKSETEQKVKEILTRATLDIPQDDWTQKGGKSGYHTEYLGYILAEMQFLQRAYPGLEW
;
A
#
# COMPACT_ATOMS: atom_id res chain seq x y z
N ALA A 1 -14.10 -12.93 -5.09
CA ALA A 1 -14.80 -13.99 -5.84
C ALA A 1 -16.12 -14.31 -5.15
N GLU A 2 -16.06 -15.03 -4.01
CA GLU A 2 -17.24 -15.55 -3.30
C GLU A 2 -18.23 -14.47 -2.85
N LEU A 3 -17.75 -13.38 -2.24
CA LEU A 3 -18.61 -12.29 -1.74
C LEU A 3 -19.43 -11.57 -2.82
N GLU A 4 -18.99 -11.58 -4.08
CA GLU A 4 -19.71 -10.89 -5.15
C GLU A 4 -20.86 -11.74 -5.70
N GLY A 5 -20.83 -13.06 -5.50
CA GLY A 5 -21.87 -13.98 -5.98
C GLY A 5 -21.99 -14.08 -7.51
N LYS A 6 -21.03 -13.54 -8.27
CA LYS A 6 -21.05 -13.51 -9.75
C LYS A 6 -20.31 -14.68 -10.41
N GLY A 7 -19.85 -15.67 -9.64
CA GLY A 7 -19.12 -16.83 -10.16
C GLY A 7 -17.72 -16.53 -10.71
N ARG A 8 -17.15 -15.35 -10.40
CA ARG A 8 -15.78 -14.96 -10.78
C ARG A 8 -14.75 -15.57 -9.85
N THR A 9 -13.58 -15.98 -10.38
CA THR A 9 -12.41 -16.42 -9.61
C THR A 9 -11.46 -15.24 -9.28
N GLU A 10 -10.37 -15.51 -8.57
CA GLU A 10 -9.27 -14.56 -8.38
C GLU A 10 -8.63 -14.11 -9.69
N ASP A 11 -8.51 -15.00 -10.68
CA ASP A 11 -7.95 -14.70 -11.99
C ASP A 11 -8.85 -13.74 -12.77
N ASP A 12 -10.17 -13.96 -12.73
CA ASP A 12 -11.12 -13.04 -13.36
C ASP A 12 -11.02 -11.63 -12.75
N ILE A 13 -10.82 -11.55 -11.43
CA ILE A 13 -10.67 -10.28 -10.71
C ILE A 13 -9.33 -9.61 -11.05
N ALA A 14 -8.24 -10.37 -11.21
CA ALA A 14 -6.93 -9.80 -11.53
C ALA A 14 -6.81 -9.39 -13.01
N TYR A 15 -7.28 -10.23 -13.92
CA TYR A 15 -6.91 -10.13 -15.34
C TYR A 15 -7.98 -9.57 -16.26
N LEU A 16 -9.26 -9.55 -15.83
CA LEU A 16 -10.38 -9.11 -16.68
C LEU A 16 -10.96 -7.75 -16.27
N ARG A 17 -10.52 -7.16 -15.16
CA ARG A 17 -10.87 -5.79 -14.77
C ARG A 17 -10.07 -4.75 -15.55
N ASP A 18 -10.70 -3.65 -15.92
CA ASP A 18 -9.99 -2.47 -16.42
C ASP A 18 -9.54 -1.54 -15.27
N ALA A 19 -8.77 -0.49 -15.60
CA ALA A 19 -8.24 0.43 -14.60
C ALA A 19 -9.32 1.12 -13.73
N ARG A 20 -10.55 1.31 -14.22
CA ARG A 20 -11.65 1.91 -13.44
C ARG A 20 -12.21 0.97 -12.38
N GLU A 21 -11.99 -0.33 -12.56
CA GLU A 21 -12.46 -1.35 -11.65
C GLU A 21 -11.39 -1.80 -10.65
N PHE A 22 -10.15 -1.29 -10.75
CA PHE A 22 -9.12 -1.45 -9.73
C PHE A 22 -9.31 -0.45 -8.59
N TYR A 23 -8.86 -0.85 -7.40
CA TYR A 23 -9.03 -0.07 -6.17
C TYR A 23 -7.75 -0.04 -5.32
N ASN A 24 -6.59 -0.28 -5.93
CA ASN A 24 -5.31 -0.13 -5.25
C ASN A 24 -5.07 1.36 -4.91
N CYS A 25 -4.30 1.63 -3.86
CA CYS A 25 -3.87 2.99 -3.58
C CYS A 25 -2.89 3.49 -4.66
N LEU A 26 -2.85 4.80 -4.85
CA LEU A 26 -2.00 5.46 -5.84
C LEU A 26 -0.51 5.32 -5.52
N LEU A 27 -0.17 5.05 -4.25
CA LEU A 27 1.22 4.83 -3.84
C LEU A 27 1.82 3.58 -4.53
N VAL A 28 1.08 2.47 -4.63
CA VAL A 28 1.65 1.20 -5.10
C VAL A 28 1.75 1.08 -6.61
N GLU A 29 1.14 2.01 -7.35
CA GLU A 29 1.29 2.12 -8.82
C GLU A 29 2.38 3.11 -9.25
N GLN A 30 3.01 3.81 -8.30
CA GLN A 30 4.14 4.69 -8.63
C GLN A 30 5.29 3.89 -9.24
N PRO A 31 6.02 4.44 -10.21
CA PRO A 31 7.16 3.78 -10.83
C PRO A 31 8.23 3.43 -9.79
N ASN A 32 9.02 2.39 -10.06
CA ASN A 32 10.08 1.96 -9.14
C ASN A 32 11.15 3.03 -8.92
N GLY A 33 11.47 3.83 -9.95
CA GLY A 33 12.52 4.83 -9.90
C GLY A 33 13.89 4.20 -9.59
N ASP A 34 14.70 4.89 -8.79
CA ASP A 34 15.91 4.29 -8.22
C ASP A 34 15.61 3.51 -6.93
N PHE A 35 16.65 2.92 -6.33
CA PHE A 35 16.47 2.09 -5.14
C PHE A 35 15.88 2.86 -3.95
N ALA A 36 16.16 4.16 -3.82
CA ALA A 36 15.59 4.97 -2.75
C ALA A 36 14.08 5.16 -2.92
N HIS A 37 13.61 5.41 -4.15
CA HIS A 37 12.18 5.51 -4.48
C HIS A 37 11.43 4.20 -4.18
N THR A 38 12.00 3.07 -4.62
CA THR A 38 11.40 1.76 -4.33
C THR A 38 11.32 1.51 -2.82
N MET A 39 12.36 1.86 -2.06
CA MET A 39 12.37 1.65 -0.60
C MET A 39 11.45 2.61 0.15
N ALA A 40 11.34 3.88 -0.27
CA ALA A 40 10.39 4.84 0.30
C ALA A 40 8.94 4.39 0.07
N ARG A 41 8.60 4.00 -1.17
CA ARG A 41 7.28 3.44 -1.51
C ARG A 41 6.96 2.21 -0.65
N GLN A 42 7.92 1.28 -0.57
CA GLN A 42 7.77 0.04 0.19
C GLN A 42 7.60 0.33 1.69
N PHE A 43 8.40 1.22 2.26
CA PHE A 43 8.34 1.57 3.68
C PHE A 43 6.99 2.21 4.06
N PHE A 44 6.52 3.18 3.28
CA PHE A 44 5.21 3.80 3.55
C PHE A 44 4.07 2.78 3.50
N PHE A 45 4.09 1.89 2.50
CA PHE A 45 3.11 0.84 2.39
C PHE A 45 3.22 -0.18 3.54
N ASP A 46 4.42 -0.63 3.88
CA ASP A 46 4.66 -1.62 4.94
C ASP A 46 4.26 -1.10 6.32
N ALA A 47 4.51 0.19 6.61
CA ALA A 47 4.12 0.81 7.87
C ALA A 47 2.60 0.76 8.05
N TYR A 48 1.85 1.13 6.99
CA TYR A 48 0.40 1.01 6.95
C TYR A 48 -0.04 -0.46 7.03
N ASN A 49 0.55 -1.32 6.22
CA ASN A 49 0.14 -2.71 6.08
C ASN A 49 0.33 -3.49 7.39
N TYR A 50 1.41 -3.19 8.12
CA TYR A 50 1.65 -3.72 9.46
C TYR A 50 0.60 -3.24 10.46
N ALA A 51 0.33 -1.92 10.52
CA ALA A 51 -0.69 -1.39 11.42
C ALA A 51 -2.07 -2.00 11.12
N LEU A 52 -2.46 -2.06 9.85
CA LEU A 52 -3.71 -2.69 9.40
C LEU A 52 -3.80 -4.14 9.88
N HIS A 53 -2.85 -4.99 9.50
CA HIS A 53 -2.95 -6.43 9.77
C HIS A 53 -2.77 -6.76 11.26
N LYS A 54 -1.95 -5.99 11.98
CA LYS A 54 -1.81 -6.13 13.44
C LYS A 54 -3.17 -6.00 14.13
N ASN A 55 -3.96 -5.00 13.73
CA ASN A 55 -5.28 -4.75 14.30
C ASN A 55 -6.37 -5.65 13.69
N LEU A 56 -6.24 -6.04 12.41
CA LEU A 56 -7.20 -6.92 11.72
C LEU A 56 -7.26 -8.33 12.33
N MET A 57 -6.20 -8.78 13.03
CA MET A 57 -6.25 -10.01 13.84
C MET A 57 -7.33 -9.99 14.93
N GLN A 58 -7.86 -8.81 15.29
CA GLN A 58 -8.94 -8.63 16.26
C GLN A 58 -10.31 -8.38 15.58
N SER A 59 -10.42 -8.62 14.27
CA SER A 59 -11.67 -8.46 13.53
C SER A 59 -12.77 -9.39 14.06
N ASN A 60 -14.02 -8.93 14.00
CA ASN A 60 -15.19 -9.78 14.24
C ASN A 60 -15.44 -10.79 13.09
N ASP A 61 -14.80 -10.59 11.94
CA ASP A 61 -14.83 -11.53 10.83
C ASP A 61 -13.70 -12.56 11.00
N GLU A 62 -14.08 -13.81 11.26
CA GLU A 62 -13.13 -14.89 11.56
C GLU A 62 -12.19 -15.18 10.40
N TRP A 63 -12.63 -14.99 9.15
CA TRP A 63 -11.79 -15.21 7.98
C TRP A 63 -10.71 -14.15 7.88
N LEU A 64 -11.07 -12.86 8.04
CA LEU A 64 -10.11 -11.75 8.03
C LEU A 64 -9.13 -11.85 9.19
N ALA A 65 -9.60 -12.15 10.40
CA ALA A 65 -8.73 -12.34 11.56
C ALA A 65 -7.75 -13.51 11.36
N GLY A 66 -8.23 -14.63 10.82
CA GLY A 66 -7.41 -15.80 10.50
C GLY A 66 -6.39 -15.53 9.38
N PHE A 67 -6.78 -14.77 8.35
CA PHE A 67 -5.90 -14.32 7.28
C PHE A 67 -4.79 -13.42 7.82
N ALA A 68 -5.16 -12.40 8.61
CA ALA A 68 -4.20 -11.46 9.19
C ALA A 68 -3.18 -12.15 10.09
N THR A 69 -3.61 -13.13 10.88
CA THR A 69 -2.73 -13.92 11.76
C THR A 69 -1.65 -14.69 10.98
N LYS A 70 -1.96 -15.13 9.75
CA LYS A 70 -0.99 -15.78 8.86
C LYS A 70 -0.07 -14.77 8.20
N ALA A 71 -0.64 -13.71 7.63
CA ALA A 71 0.09 -12.70 6.86
C ALA A 71 1.03 -11.84 7.70
N ILE A 72 0.70 -11.57 8.98
CA ILE A 72 1.45 -10.62 9.81
C ILE A 72 2.93 -10.98 9.96
N LYS A 73 3.28 -12.28 9.89
CA LYS A 73 4.68 -12.72 9.94
C LYS A 73 5.48 -12.15 8.77
N GLU A 74 4.98 -12.32 7.55
CA GLU A 74 5.61 -11.82 6.33
C GLU A 74 5.64 -10.29 6.30
N ILE A 75 4.53 -9.65 6.67
CA ILE A 75 4.43 -8.19 6.75
C ILE A 75 5.44 -7.59 7.74
N THR A 76 5.68 -8.27 8.86
CA THR A 76 6.70 -7.85 9.83
C THR A 76 8.10 -7.90 9.22
N TYR A 77 8.40 -8.91 8.39
CA TYR A 77 9.68 -8.97 7.67
C TYR A 77 9.83 -7.82 6.67
N HIS A 78 8.76 -7.50 5.94
CA HIS A 78 8.79 -6.42 4.96
C HIS A 78 9.04 -5.07 5.65
N LEU A 79 8.27 -4.75 6.69
CA LEU A 79 8.46 -3.52 7.47
C LEU A 79 9.87 -3.42 8.05
N ARG A 80 10.42 -4.53 8.57
CA ARG A 80 11.80 -4.54 9.07
C ARG A 80 12.79 -4.23 7.95
N PHE A 81 12.67 -4.92 6.82
CA PHE A 81 13.56 -4.74 5.67
C PHE A 81 13.52 -3.32 5.11
N SER A 82 12.33 -2.78 4.86
CA SER A 82 12.17 -1.43 4.33
C SER A 82 12.66 -0.38 5.33
N SER A 83 12.32 -0.50 6.62
CA SER A 83 12.82 0.39 7.67
C SER A 83 14.36 0.40 7.76
N GLU A 84 15.00 -0.78 7.70
CA GLU A 84 16.47 -0.87 7.72
C GLU A 84 17.11 -0.14 6.53
N TRP A 85 16.50 -0.20 5.35
CA TRP A 85 17.02 0.52 4.18
C TRP A 85 16.79 2.02 4.22
N ILE A 86 15.66 2.49 4.78
CA ILE A 86 15.49 3.92 5.05
C ILE A 86 16.61 4.42 5.97
N LEU A 87 16.89 3.70 7.06
CA LEU A 87 17.95 4.04 8.00
C LEU A 87 19.34 4.04 7.35
N ARG A 88 19.68 2.99 6.58
CA ARG A 88 21.00 2.88 5.93
C ARG A 88 21.25 3.93 4.86
N LEU A 89 20.20 4.30 4.13
CA LEU A 89 20.33 5.29 3.05
C LEU A 89 20.29 6.71 3.61
N GLY A 90 19.38 6.98 4.56
CA GLY A 90 19.30 8.27 5.25
C GLY A 90 20.55 8.58 6.08
N ASP A 91 21.00 7.69 6.96
CA ASP A 91 22.20 7.93 7.79
C ASP A 91 23.47 7.31 7.18
N GLY A 92 23.54 7.32 5.84
CA GLY A 92 24.62 6.70 5.08
C GLY A 92 25.68 7.70 4.62
N THR A 93 25.86 7.76 3.30
CA THR A 93 26.69 8.78 2.64
C THR A 93 25.85 10.02 2.33
N GLU A 94 26.49 11.17 2.08
CA GLU A 94 25.81 12.39 1.61
C GLU A 94 24.91 12.09 0.39
N THR A 95 25.43 11.39 -0.62
CA THR A 95 24.66 11.02 -1.82
C THR A 95 23.49 10.09 -1.53
N SER A 96 23.63 9.12 -0.61
CA SER A 96 22.51 8.23 -0.28
C SER A 96 21.45 8.95 0.55
N HIS A 97 21.88 9.87 1.42
CA HIS A 97 21.00 10.71 2.22
C HIS A 97 20.15 11.60 1.33
N GLU A 98 20.78 12.35 0.41
CA GLU A 98 20.10 13.22 -0.56
C GLU A 98 19.09 12.44 -1.40
N LYS A 99 19.47 11.25 -1.89
CA LYS A 99 18.57 10.40 -2.67
C LYS A 99 17.39 9.89 -1.87
N MET A 100 17.60 9.52 -0.61
CA MET A 100 16.53 9.06 0.24
C MET A 100 15.59 10.22 0.60
N GLN A 101 16.12 11.40 0.91
CA GLN A 101 15.30 12.59 1.14
C GLN A 101 14.45 12.92 -0.08
N GLN A 102 15.05 12.95 -1.27
CA GLN A 102 14.33 13.20 -2.52
C GLN A 102 13.19 12.18 -2.73
N ALA A 103 13.45 10.89 -2.50
CA ALA A 103 12.44 9.85 -2.61
C ALA A 103 11.30 10.02 -1.59
N ILE A 104 11.59 10.46 -0.37
CA ILE A 104 10.59 10.77 0.66
C ILE A 104 9.74 11.96 0.23
N ASP A 105 10.37 13.03 -0.27
CA ASP A 105 9.70 14.24 -0.72
C ASP A 105 8.76 13.95 -1.90
N ASP A 106 9.27 13.27 -2.93
CA ASP A 106 8.52 12.94 -4.16
C ASP A 106 7.33 12.01 -3.88
N LEU A 107 7.48 11.10 -2.93
CA LEU A 107 6.43 10.13 -2.61
C LEU A 107 5.49 10.57 -1.49
N TRP A 108 5.78 11.70 -0.82
CA TRP A 108 5.07 12.14 0.38
C TRP A 108 3.57 12.26 0.17
N MET A 109 3.16 12.91 -0.93
CA MET A 109 1.76 13.21 -1.23
C MET A 109 0.88 11.96 -1.45
N TRP A 110 1.46 10.82 -1.81
CA TRP A 110 0.73 9.59 -2.16
C TRP A 110 0.39 8.72 -0.95
N ARG A 111 1.16 8.83 0.14
CA ARG A 111 0.98 7.97 1.33
C ARG A 111 -0.36 8.25 2.05
N HIS A 112 -0.90 9.45 1.92
CA HIS A 112 -2.08 9.89 2.66
C HIS A 112 -3.34 9.10 2.30
N GLU A 113 -3.45 8.61 1.06
CA GLU A 113 -4.60 7.79 0.65
C GLU A 113 -4.69 6.47 1.43
N LEU A 114 -3.55 5.91 1.88
CA LEU A 114 -3.54 4.70 2.71
C LEU A 114 -4.42 4.88 3.95
N ASN A 115 -4.28 6.04 4.60
CA ASN A 115 -4.94 6.41 5.85
C ASN A 115 -6.27 7.16 5.64
N THR A 116 -6.69 7.36 4.38
CA THR A 116 -7.97 7.98 4.07
C THR A 116 -9.00 6.87 3.82
N PRO A 117 -9.98 6.66 4.70
CA PRO A 117 -10.98 5.64 4.49
C PRO A 117 -11.93 6.01 3.36
N SER A 118 -12.25 5.02 2.54
CA SER A 118 -13.38 5.01 1.62
C SER A 118 -14.70 4.82 2.38
N GLU A 119 -15.83 5.08 1.71
CA GLU A 119 -17.16 4.85 2.28
C GLU A 119 -17.36 3.38 2.73
N ALA A 120 -16.80 2.43 1.97
CA ALA A 120 -16.84 1.02 2.32
C ALA A 120 -16.02 0.73 3.58
N GLU A 121 -14.81 1.29 3.70
CA GLU A 121 -13.98 1.13 4.89
C GLU A 121 -14.65 1.75 6.14
N THR A 122 -15.23 2.94 6.01
CA THR A 122 -15.99 3.56 7.12
C THR A 122 -17.16 2.68 7.56
N THR A 123 -17.90 2.11 6.61
CA THR A 123 -19.03 1.20 6.89
C THR A 123 -18.56 -0.06 7.61
N LEU A 124 -17.51 -0.71 7.09
CA LEU A 124 -16.97 -1.95 7.66
C LEU A 124 -16.34 -1.74 9.03
N ALA A 125 -15.70 -0.60 9.26
CA ALA A 125 -15.15 -0.22 10.57
C ALA A 125 -16.27 -0.02 11.60
N GLY A 126 -17.36 0.67 11.21
CA GLY A 126 -18.55 0.83 12.06
C GLY A 126 -19.22 -0.50 12.43
N ALA A 127 -19.07 -1.52 11.60
CA ALA A 127 -19.53 -2.89 11.87
C ALA A 127 -18.51 -3.76 12.63
N GLY A 128 -17.30 -3.25 12.90
CA GLY A 128 -16.21 -4.01 13.54
C GLY A 128 -15.61 -5.12 12.66
N VAL A 129 -15.81 -5.06 11.34
CA VAL A 129 -15.25 -6.02 10.37
C VAL A 129 -13.80 -5.67 10.03
N ILE A 130 -13.47 -4.37 9.98
CA ILE A 130 -12.09 -3.90 9.87
C ILE A 130 -11.74 -3.00 11.06
N PRO A 131 -10.44 -2.78 11.35
CA PRO A 131 -10.01 -1.85 12.39
C PRO A 131 -10.49 -0.43 12.14
N ASP A 132 -10.57 0.35 13.21
CA ASP A 132 -10.79 1.79 13.13
C ASP A 132 -9.69 2.47 12.30
N PRO A 133 -10.03 3.16 11.19
CA PRO A 133 -9.06 3.83 10.33
C PRO A 133 -8.18 4.85 11.06
N GLU A 134 -8.69 5.53 12.10
CA GLU A 134 -7.92 6.53 12.85
C GLU A 134 -6.82 5.86 13.69
N THR A 135 -7.10 4.69 14.25
CA THR A 135 -6.09 3.86 14.92
C THR A 135 -4.97 3.46 13.95
N ILE A 136 -5.33 3.00 12.74
CA ILE A 136 -4.34 2.63 11.71
C ILE A 136 -3.48 3.83 11.30
N LYS A 137 -4.12 4.98 11.08
CA LYS A 137 -3.43 6.23 10.73
C LYS A 137 -2.41 6.63 11.79
N SER A 138 -2.83 6.66 13.05
CA SER A 138 -1.98 7.05 14.17
C SER A 138 -0.74 6.16 14.31
N GLU A 139 -0.92 4.83 14.27
CA GLU A 139 0.20 3.88 14.34
C GLU A 139 1.14 3.99 13.13
N THR A 140 0.58 4.21 11.94
CA THR A 140 1.34 4.38 10.69
C THR A 140 2.19 5.64 10.74
N GLU A 141 1.59 6.78 11.07
CA GLU A 141 2.28 8.08 11.15
C GLU A 141 3.36 8.08 12.24
N GLN A 142 3.09 7.45 13.38
CA GLN A 142 4.08 7.27 14.43
C GLN A 142 5.29 6.48 13.92
N LYS A 143 5.07 5.37 13.22
CA LYS A 143 6.16 4.54 12.66
C LYS A 143 6.97 5.29 11.61
N VAL A 144 6.31 6.00 10.70
CA VAL A 144 6.98 6.81 9.68
C VAL A 144 7.85 7.87 10.33
N LYS A 145 7.30 8.65 11.27
CA LYS A 145 8.03 9.68 12.00
C LYS A 145 9.23 9.13 12.76
N GLU A 146 9.05 8.00 13.45
CA GLU A 146 10.13 7.32 14.18
C GLU A 146 11.31 6.99 13.26
N ILE A 147 11.05 6.33 12.12
CA ILE A 147 12.11 5.87 11.23
C ILE A 147 12.78 7.03 10.51
N LEU A 148 12.04 8.02 10.01
CA LEU A 148 12.63 9.18 9.34
C LEU A 148 13.53 9.98 10.29
N THR A 149 13.07 10.21 11.53
CA THR A 149 13.87 10.90 12.55
C THR A 149 15.17 10.16 12.84
N ARG A 150 15.10 8.83 12.97
CA ARG A 150 16.28 7.98 13.21
C ARG A 150 17.21 7.90 12.00
N ALA A 151 16.68 8.06 10.79
CA ALA A 151 17.44 8.08 9.54
C ALA A 151 18.03 9.47 9.23
N THR A 152 17.90 10.42 10.15
CA THR A 152 18.31 11.84 10.01
C THR A 152 17.63 12.59 8.85
N LEU A 153 16.53 12.06 8.32
CA LEU A 153 15.76 12.65 7.23
C LEU A 153 14.74 13.66 7.75
N ASP A 154 14.51 14.69 6.96
CA ASP A 154 13.48 15.69 7.22
C ASP A 154 12.08 15.12 6.93
N ILE A 155 11.12 15.51 7.75
CA ILE A 155 9.71 15.17 7.57
C ILE A 155 9.08 16.30 6.75
N PRO A 156 8.62 16.02 5.50
CA PRO A 156 8.03 17.06 4.68
C PRO A 156 6.80 17.69 5.37
N GLN A 157 6.72 19.02 5.30
CA GLN A 157 5.66 19.83 5.93
C GLN A 157 4.48 20.11 4.98
N ASP A 158 4.54 19.62 3.74
CA ASP A 158 3.45 19.81 2.79
C ASP A 158 2.25 18.96 3.17
N ASP A 159 1.09 19.60 3.24
CA ASP A 159 -0.21 19.00 3.51
C ASP A 159 -0.96 18.64 2.22
N TRP A 160 -0.39 18.91 1.04
CA TRP A 160 -0.98 18.52 -0.23
C TRP A 160 -1.00 16.99 -0.38
N THR A 161 -2.16 16.45 -0.73
CA THR A 161 -2.38 15.01 -0.84
C THR A 161 -3.07 14.68 -2.15
N GLN A 162 -2.74 13.53 -2.73
CA GLN A 162 -3.44 12.99 -3.88
C GLN A 162 -4.23 11.74 -3.49
N LYS A 163 -5.41 11.58 -4.08
CA LYS A 163 -6.34 10.46 -3.82
C LYS A 163 -7.13 10.12 -5.07
N GLY A 164 -7.67 8.90 -5.12
CA GLY A 164 -8.56 8.46 -6.18
C GLY A 164 -8.49 6.98 -6.47
N GLY A 165 -7.37 6.32 -6.13
CA GLY A 165 -7.14 4.90 -6.38
C GLY A 165 -8.21 4.02 -5.73
N LYS A 166 -8.58 4.31 -4.47
CA LYS A 166 -9.68 3.60 -3.77
C LYS A 166 -11.08 3.83 -4.40
N SER A 167 -11.19 4.64 -5.44
CA SER A 167 -12.44 4.93 -6.18
C SER A 167 -12.30 4.73 -7.69
N GLY A 168 -11.25 4.04 -8.16
CA GLY A 168 -11.04 3.77 -9.60
C GLY A 168 -10.54 4.97 -10.41
N TYR A 169 -9.96 5.98 -9.75
CA TYR A 169 -9.31 7.12 -10.39
C TYR A 169 -7.81 7.03 -10.15
N HIS A 170 -7.11 6.46 -11.13
CA HIS A 170 -5.69 6.17 -11.05
C HIS A 170 -4.84 7.20 -11.78
N THR A 171 -3.54 7.15 -11.53
CA THR A 171 -2.54 7.81 -12.37
C THR A 171 -2.47 7.16 -13.75
N GLU A 172 -1.76 7.79 -14.67
CA GLU A 172 -1.45 7.25 -15.98
C GLU A 172 -0.66 5.93 -15.92
N TYR A 173 0.01 5.63 -14.80
CA TYR A 173 0.89 4.47 -14.66
C TYR A 173 0.12 3.14 -14.63
N LEU A 174 -1.07 3.10 -14.00
CA LEU A 174 -1.80 1.84 -13.85
C LEU A 174 -2.17 1.22 -15.21
N GLY A 175 -2.50 2.04 -16.21
CA GLY A 175 -2.83 1.56 -17.55
C GLY A 175 -1.69 0.73 -18.18
N TYR A 176 -0.45 1.17 -18.02
CA TYR A 176 0.73 0.44 -18.52
C TYR A 176 0.96 -0.86 -17.75
N ILE A 177 0.82 -0.83 -16.42
CA ILE A 177 0.97 -2.01 -15.56
C ILE A 177 -0.04 -3.08 -15.96
N LEU A 178 -1.32 -2.71 -16.12
CA LEU A 178 -2.37 -3.67 -16.49
C LEU A 178 -2.22 -4.20 -17.91
N ALA A 179 -1.76 -3.37 -18.86
CA ALA A 179 -1.50 -3.83 -20.22
C ALA A 179 -0.46 -4.96 -20.25
N GLU A 180 0.60 -4.86 -19.44
CA GLU A 180 1.61 -5.91 -19.31
C GLU A 180 1.09 -7.12 -18.51
N MET A 181 0.54 -6.88 -17.32
CA MET A 181 0.06 -7.94 -16.41
C MET A 181 -1.02 -8.81 -17.05
N GLN A 182 -1.91 -8.22 -17.86
CA GLN A 182 -3.10 -8.90 -18.39
C GLN A 182 -2.91 -9.40 -19.82
N PHE A 183 -1.74 -9.18 -20.44
CA PHE A 183 -1.52 -9.47 -21.85
C PHE A 183 -1.88 -10.91 -22.22
N LEU A 184 -1.32 -11.89 -21.49
CA LEU A 184 -1.49 -13.31 -21.81
C LEU A 184 -2.97 -13.73 -21.72
N GLN A 185 -3.65 -13.33 -20.64
CA GLN A 185 -5.05 -13.68 -20.44
C GLN A 185 -5.99 -13.03 -21.46
N ARG A 186 -5.68 -11.80 -21.89
CA ARG A 186 -6.47 -11.10 -22.93
C ARG A 186 -6.21 -11.64 -24.33
N ALA A 187 -4.98 -12.08 -24.62
CA ALA A 187 -4.63 -12.68 -25.90
C ALA A 187 -5.20 -14.09 -26.07
N TYR A 188 -5.30 -14.85 -24.97
CA TYR A 188 -5.75 -16.25 -24.98
C TYR A 188 -6.80 -16.52 -23.90
N PRO A 189 -8.02 -15.98 -24.03
CA PRO A 189 -9.04 -16.05 -22.99
C PRO A 189 -9.60 -17.47 -22.82
N GLY A 190 -9.93 -17.84 -21.57
CA GLY A 190 -10.61 -19.09 -21.23
C GLY A 190 -9.72 -20.33 -21.19
N LEU A 191 -8.39 -20.15 -21.18
CA LEU A 191 -7.43 -21.24 -20.95
C LEU A 191 -7.16 -21.44 -19.45
N GLU A 192 -6.72 -22.65 -19.09
CA GLU A 192 -6.27 -23.03 -17.75
C GLU A 192 -4.74 -23.09 -17.71
N TRP A 193 -4.14 -22.64 -16.59
CA TRP A 193 -2.69 -22.53 -16.38
C TRP A 193 -2.26 -23.16 -15.05
#